data_AF-E3MIQ6-F1
#
_entry.id   AF-E3MIQ6-F1
#
_cell.length_a   1.000
_cell.length_b   1.000
_cell.length_c   1.000
_cell.angle_alpha   90.00
_cell.angle_beta   90.00
_cell.angle_gamma   90.00
#
_symmetry.space_group_name_H-M   'P 1'
#
loop_
_entity.id
_entity.type
_entity.pdbx_description
1 polymer ?
#
loop_
_entity_poly.entity_id
_entity_poly.type
_entity_poly.pdbx_seq_one_letter_code
_entity_poly.pdbx_strand_id
1 'polypeptide(L)'
;MKIEYVCERKEREKTSKDFIYINYRKVKTQDVLGYFIFLNTAVGAKIEKITTRRLWMLKNKFMIRLHDLIHSQLIGSNGTHIQSLIGLEEICNGCEKCFNIAKKCLEYGPLRFSTLQTMTYSKNYKKLHVTDKLFEDIAEYCISKSKNKEECFQELDNTIFPVISCDTLSIWINETRVFPDGMEGLEYDHRHMPREVIDVILRKWSVKSIQLNMIYFTNEGMCSVDWLQYDYFTRVRLNDPYFKTQKSPDLKFTNVDVEMSDSIYCVRDLGVRYPKYKSPRGYANFIPNIRRLFPTDKISMDLSHWCCIANDDIEKKMSTILYVVSMEQPQNLSVDIKFFVESAIVKKLNEETKKEELFGIAPKYNFRKHCLQCYKKSLPFEVKLGPDAFNSEKWIGRRFQVEDTFNQFNFNLDVYIKEKDLEDELDKEMLQKYPNSFVGHFYN
;
A
#
# COMPACT_ATOMS: atom_id res chain seq x y z
N MET A 1 12.98 -5.21 12.95
CA MET A 1 12.38 -6.52 13.21
C MET A 1 11.00 -6.58 12.58
N LYS A 2 10.72 -7.64 11.82
CA LYS A 2 9.41 -7.91 11.22
C LYS A 2 8.78 -9.11 11.92
N ILE A 3 7.55 -9.00 12.39
CA ILE A 3 6.83 -10.06 13.10
C ILE A 3 5.49 -10.25 12.40
N GLU A 4 5.25 -11.41 11.79
CA GLU A 4 4.08 -11.57 10.95
C GLU A 4 3.41 -12.94 11.08
N TYR A 5 2.09 -12.92 10.91
CA TYR A 5 1.31 -14.11 10.64
C TYR A 5 1.09 -14.23 9.12
N VAL A 6 1.60 -15.31 8.53
CA VAL A 6 1.44 -15.57 7.09
C VAL A 6 0.28 -16.54 6.89
N CYS A 7 -0.79 -16.08 6.24
CA CYS A 7 -1.94 -16.89 5.86
C CYS A 7 -1.84 -17.31 4.39
N GLU A 8 -2.35 -18.51 4.07
CA GLU A 8 -2.54 -18.89 2.67
C GLU A 8 -3.84 -18.28 2.13
N ARG A 9 -3.91 -18.08 0.80
CA ARG A 9 -4.94 -17.28 0.08
C ARG A 9 -6.41 -17.60 0.42
N LYS A 10 -6.70 -18.77 0.98
CA LYS A 10 -8.05 -19.26 1.30
C LYS A 10 -8.39 -19.22 2.80
N GLU A 11 -7.45 -18.93 3.68
CA GLU A 11 -7.67 -18.90 5.12
C GLU A 11 -8.21 -17.53 5.56
N ARG A 12 -9.52 -17.31 5.41
CA ARG A 12 -10.22 -16.20 6.11
C ARG A 12 -10.51 -16.52 7.58
N GLU A 13 -10.36 -17.78 7.96
CA GLU A 13 -10.57 -18.25 9.32
C GLU A 13 -9.29 -18.16 10.14
N LYS A 14 -9.44 -17.96 11.47
CA LYS A 14 -8.33 -18.02 12.43
C LYS A 14 -7.78 -19.44 12.46
N THR A 15 -6.88 -19.77 11.54
CA THR A 15 -6.21 -21.07 11.56
C THR A 15 -5.23 -21.12 12.72
N SER A 16 -5.30 -22.23 13.45
CA SER A 16 -4.47 -22.48 14.62
C SER A 16 -3.04 -22.85 14.19
N LYS A 17 -2.26 -21.89 13.70
CA LYS A 17 -0.82 -22.12 13.51
C LYS A 17 -0.13 -22.02 14.87
N ASP A 18 0.73 -22.99 15.16
CA ASP A 18 1.56 -23.04 16.35
C ASP A 18 2.86 -22.24 16.18
N PHE A 19 2.98 -21.44 15.11
CA PHE A 19 4.14 -20.62 14.79
C PHE A 19 3.78 -19.24 14.22
N ILE A 20 4.76 -18.34 14.27
CA ILE A 20 4.76 -17.04 13.59
C ILE A 20 6.09 -16.87 12.83
N TYR A 21 6.19 -15.82 12.03
CA TYR A 21 7.42 -15.46 11.36
C TYR A 21 8.07 -14.25 12.02
N ILE A 22 9.36 -14.37 12.37
CA ILE A 22 10.16 -13.26 12.90
C ILE A 22 11.37 -13.07 11.98
N ASN A 23 11.48 -11.92 11.34
CA ASN A 23 12.45 -11.65 10.27
C ASN A 23 12.48 -12.79 9.24
N TYR A 24 11.29 -13.20 8.79
CA TYR A 24 11.07 -14.31 7.86
C TYR A 24 11.37 -15.71 8.42
N ARG A 25 11.89 -15.85 9.64
CA ARG A 25 12.13 -17.17 10.25
C ARG A 25 10.88 -17.69 10.94
N LYS A 26 10.53 -18.94 10.65
CA LYS A 26 9.47 -19.65 11.36
C LYS A 26 9.89 -19.91 12.82
N VAL A 27 9.13 -19.36 13.76
CA VAL A 27 9.36 -19.51 15.21
C VAL A 27 8.09 -20.06 15.85
N LYS A 28 8.18 -21.17 16.58
CA LYS A 28 7.03 -21.72 17.30
C LYS A 28 6.58 -20.74 18.39
N THR A 29 5.27 -20.64 18.59
CA THR A 29 4.64 -19.74 19.56
C THR A 29 5.17 -19.90 20.98
N GLN A 30 5.51 -21.13 21.39
CA GLN A 30 6.12 -21.43 22.69
C GLN A 30 7.56 -20.91 22.83
N ASP A 31 8.30 -20.82 21.72
CA ASP A 31 9.71 -20.45 21.70
C ASP A 31 9.94 -18.93 21.56
N VAL A 32 8.89 -18.17 21.26
CA VAL A 32 8.98 -16.71 21.02
C VAL A 32 9.58 -15.97 22.22
N LEU A 33 9.22 -16.34 23.45
CA LEU A 33 9.78 -15.73 24.66
C LEU A 33 11.30 -15.96 24.73
N GLY A 34 11.74 -17.21 24.57
CA GLY A 34 13.16 -17.56 24.57
C GLY A 34 13.92 -16.85 23.46
N TYR A 35 13.30 -16.71 22.29
CA TYR A 35 13.87 -15.98 21.15
C TYR A 35 14.08 -14.49 21.46
N PHE A 36 13.09 -13.81 22.07
CA PHE A 36 13.23 -12.41 22.47
C PHE A 36 14.28 -12.21 23.56
N ILE A 37 14.31 -13.10 24.57
CA ILE A 37 15.34 -13.06 25.62
C ILE A 37 16.73 -13.25 25.01
N PHE A 38 16.89 -14.20 24.09
CA PHE A 38 18.15 -14.43 23.40
C PHE A 38 18.63 -13.18 22.65
N LEU A 39 17.75 -12.55 21.87
CA LEU A 39 18.11 -11.34 21.13
C LEU A 39 18.52 -10.19 22.05
N ASN A 40 17.81 -9.98 23.16
CA ASN A 40 18.09 -8.84 24.01
C ASN A 40 19.22 -9.08 25.00
N THR A 41 19.39 -10.30 25.51
CA THR A 41 20.37 -10.61 26.56
C THR A 41 21.66 -11.18 26.00
N ALA A 42 21.57 -12.19 25.13
CA ALA A 42 22.76 -12.87 24.61
C ALA A 42 23.36 -12.11 23.42
N VAL A 43 22.53 -11.60 22.52
CA VAL A 43 23.00 -10.83 21.34
C VAL A 43 23.17 -9.34 21.66
N GLY A 44 22.45 -8.81 22.64
CA GLY A 44 22.45 -7.37 22.93
C GLY A 44 21.86 -6.54 21.80
N ALA A 45 20.90 -7.09 21.04
CA ALA A 45 20.34 -6.45 19.86
C ALA A 45 19.58 -5.16 20.22
N LYS A 46 19.97 -4.05 19.60
CA LYS A 46 19.25 -2.77 19.71
C LYS A 46 18.19 -2.68 18.64
N ILE A 47 16.93 -2.88 19.01
CA ILE A 47 15.82 -2.92 18.07
C ILE A 47 15.29 -1.52 17.85
N GLU A 48 15.57 -0.97 16.68
CA GLU A 48 15.13 0.38 16.30
C GLU A 48 13.79 0.41 15.58
N LYS A 49 13.41 -0.67 14.89
CA LYS A 49 12.20 -0.73 14.08
C LYS A 49 11.45 -2.02 14.33
N ILE A 50 10.15 -1.95 14.59
CA ILE A 50 9.26 -3.11 14.69
C ILE A 50 8.11 -2.90 13.73
N THR A 51 7.89 -3.89 12.86
CA THR A 51 6.70 -3.95 11.99
C THR A 51 5.99 -5.26 12.27
N THR A 52 4.73 -5.18 12.65
CA THR A 52 3.85 -6.32 12.82
C THR A 52 2.85 -6.42 11.68
N ARG A 53 2.44 -7.63 11.31
CA ARG A 53 1.43 -7.85 10.27
C ARG A 53 0.52 -9.01 10.62
N ARG A 54 -0.79 -8.79 10.52
CA ARG A 54 -1.85 -9.82 10.66
C ARG A 54 -1.81 -10.58 12.00
N LEU A 55 -1.22 -10.00 13.04
CA LEU A 55 -1.16 -10.66 14.36
C LEU A 55 -2.55 -10.89 14.97
N TRP A 56 -3.55 -10.12 14.55
CA TRP A 56 -4.95 -10.27 14.94
C TRP A 56 -5.59 -11.61 14.50
N MET A 57 -4.97 -12.31 13.55
CA MET A 57 -5.40 -13.65 13.11
C MET A 57 -4.98 -14.75 14.09
N LEU A 58 -4.09 -14.44 15.04
CA LEU A 58 -3.66 -15.39 16.06
C LEU A 58 -4.80 -15.70 17.05
N LYS A 59 -4.70 -16.84 17.74
CA LYS A 59 -5.58 -17.15 18.88
C LYS A 59 -5.48 -16.03 19.92
N ASN A 60 -6.62 -15.52 20.39
CA ASN A 60 -6.69 -14.36 21.30
C ASN A 60 -5.72 -14.47 22.49
N LYS A 61 -5.62 -15.65 23.14
CA LYS A 61 -4.69 -15.88 24.26
C LYS A 61 -3.23 -15.65 23.88
N PHE A 62 -2.80 -16.14 22.73
CA PHE A 62 -1.42 -15.95 22.25
C PHE A 62 -1.21 -14.54 21.69
N MET A 63 -2.20 -13.96 21.01
CA MET A 63 -2.18 -12.59 20.51
C MET A 63 -1.87 -11.58 21.62
N ILE A 64 -2.62 -11.66 22.73
CA ILE A 64 -2.43 -10.78 23.90
C ILE A 64 -1.05 -11.02 24.52
N ARG A 65 -0.67 -12.30 24.71
CA ARG A 65 0.65 -12.65 25.24
C ARG A 65 1.76 -12.09 24.34
N LEU A 66 1.64 -12.20 23.03
CA LEU A 66 2.63 -11.70 22.07
C LEU A 66 2.76 -10.18 22.14
N HIS A 67 1.65 -9.46 22.22
CA HIS A 67 1.64 -8.01 22.45
C HIS A 67 2.46 -7.64 23.70
N ASP A 68 2.20 -8.30 24.83
CA ASP A 68 2.92 -8.02 26.08
C ASP A 68 4.39 -8.44 26.02
N LEU A 69 4.72 -9.51 25.32
CA LEU A 69 6.11 -9.92 25.08
C LEU A 69 6.87 -8.91 24.21
N ILE A 70 6.23 -8.33 23.18
CA ILE A 70 6.84 -7.28 22.38
C ILE A 70 7.16 -6.06 23.25
N HIS A 71 6.23 -5.62 24.10
CA HIS A 71 6.49 -4.50 24.98
C HIS A 71 7.52 -4.80 26.08
N SER A 72 7.37 -5.91 26.79
CA SER A 72 8.18 -6.20 27.99
C SER A 72 9.56 -6.76 27.67
N GLN A 73 9.64 -7.66 26.69
CA GLN A 73 10.89 -8.35 26.37
C GLN A 73 11.58 -7.68 25.22
N LEU A 74 10.89 -7.41 24.11
CA LEU A 74 11.53 -6.94 22.87
C LEU A 74 11.92 -5.46 22.92
N ILE A 75 10.96 -4.61 23.29
CA ILE A 75 11.17 -3.17 23.51
C ILE A 75 11.85 -2.98 24.87
N GLY A 76 11.23 -3.53 25.93
CA GLY A 76 11.76 -3.54 27.29
C GLY A 76 12.23 -2.18 27.79
N SER A 77 13.25 -2.19 28.67
CA SER A 77 13.97 -0.98 29.11
C SER A 77 14.77 -0.32 27.98
N ASN A 78 14.99 -1.01 26.86
CA ASN A 78 15.69 -0.52 25.67
C ASN A 78 14.81 0.35 24.76
N GLY A 79 13.57 0.64 25.15
CA GLY A 79 12.62 1.47 24.40
C GLY A 79 13.04 2.93 24.15
N THR A 80 14.27 3.31 24.51
CA THR A 80 14.92 4.56 24.07
C THR A 80 15.40 4.50 22.62
N HIS A 81 15.70 3.32 22.09
CA HIS A 81 16.24 3.15 20.74
C HIS A 81 15.15 2.96 19.67
N ILE A 82 13.90 2.73 20.08
CA ILE A 82 12.80 2.49 19.14
C ILE A 82 12.48 3.77 18.37
N GLN A 83 12.63 3.70 17.05
CA GLN A 83 12.34 4.78 16.11
C GLN A 83 11.06 4.51 15.31
N SER A 84 10.68 3.24 15.12
CA SER A 84 9.51 2.86 14.32
C SER A 84 8.73 1.72 14.97
N LEU A 85 7.43 1.89 15.15
CA LEU A 85 6.51 0.84 15.58
C LEU A 85 5.25 0.86 14.71
N ILE A 86 5.11 -0.16 13.86
CA ILE A 86 4.03 -0.26 12.87
C ILE A 86 3.23 -1.54 13.08
N GLY A 87 1.90 -1.46 13.04
CA GLY A 87 0.95 -2.58 13.05
C GLY A 87 0.53 -3.07 14.44
N LEU A 88 1.19 -2.68 15.53
CA LEU A 88 0.95 -3.30 16.85
C LEU A 88 -0.44 -2.94 17.41
N GLU A 89 -0.99 -1.78 17.06
CA GLU A 89 -2.34 -1.38 17.47
C GLU A 89 -3.46 -2.20 16.79
N GLU A 90 -3.15 -3.05 15.80
CA GLU A 90 -4.10 -4.05 15.27
C GLU A 90 -4.56 -5.07 16.33
N ILE A 91 -3.83 -5.24 17.42
CA ILE A 91 -4.15 -6.27 18.43
C ILE A 91 -4.46 -5.71 19.82
N CYS A 92 -4.33 -4.39 20.05
CA CYS A 92 -4.58 -3.78 21.35
C CYS A 92 -5.50 -2.55 21.32
N ASN A 93 -5.95 -2.11 20.14
CA ASN A 93 -6.79 -0.93 19.95
C ASN A 93 -6.28 0.34 20.71
N GLY A 94 -4.98 0.62 20.64
CA GLY A 94 -4.41 1.83 21.25
C GLY A 94 -4.26 1.79 22.78
N CYS A 95 -3.55 0.81 23.32
CA CYS A 95 -3.31 0.73 24.77
C CYS A 95 -2.27 1.74 25.26
N GLU A 96 -2.22 1.98 26.58
CA GLU A 96 -1.27 2.92 27.19
C GLU A 96 0.20 2.63 26.85
N LYS A 97 0.58 1.35 26.77
CA LYS A 97 1.94 0.95 26.37
C LYS A 97 2.26 1.37 24.94
N CYS A 98 1.32 1.19 24.01
CA CYS A 98 1.46 1.62 22.61
C CYS A 98 1.53 3.15 22.49
N PHE A 99 0.63 3.86 23.19
CA PHE A 99 0.64 5.32 23.27
C PHE A 99 1.99 5.89 23.78
N ASN A 100 2.55 5.29 24.84
CA ASN A 100 3.84 5.71 25.39
C ASN A 100 5.01 5.48 24.42
N ILE A 101 4.91 4.51 23.51
CA ILE A 101 5.88 4.29 22.44
C ILE A 101 5.65 5.27 21.28
N ALA A 102 4.39 5.57 20.92
CA ALA A 102 4.04 6.55 19.89
C ALA A 102 4.74 7.90 20.14
N LYS A 103 4.74 8.37 21.40
CA LYS A 103 5.43 9.58 21.84
C LYS A 103 6.92 9.60 21.47
N LYS A 104 7.58 8.45 21.43
CA LYS A 104 9.03 8.30 21.22
C LYS A 104 9.38 8.10 19.75
N CYS A 105 8.59 7.31 19.02
CA CYS A 105 8.88 6.94 17.64
C CYS A 105 8.93 8.13 16.67
N LEU A 106 9.73 8.01 15.61
CA LEU A 106 9.68 8.90 14.44
C LEU A 106 8.63 8.43 13.43
N GLU A 107 8.36 7.12 13.39
CA GLU A 107 7.35 6.49 12.55
C GLU A 107 6.42 5.61 13.39
N TYR A 108 5.10 5.79 13.26
CA TYR A 108 4.13 5.10 14.10
C TYR A 108 2.82 4.77 13.38
N GLY A 109 2.15 3.71 13.80
CA GLY A 109 0.73 3.46 13.52
C GLY A 109 0.43 2.01 13.11
N PRO A 110 -0.69 1.71 12.43
CA PRO A 110 -1.76 2.64 12.17
C PRO A 110 -2.36 3.18 13.46
N LEU A 111 -2.64 4.48 13.50
CA LEU A 111 -3.23 5.16 14.63
C LEU A 111 -4.69 4.73 14.81
N ARG A 112 -5.06 4.28 15.99
CA ARG A 112 -6.45 4.04 16.40
C ARG A 112 -7.10 5.31 16.93
N PHE A 113 -8.42 5.37 16.84
CA PHE A 113 -9.18 6.52 17.33
C PHE A 113 -8.97 6.79 18.83
N SER A 114 -8.89 5.73 19.64
CA SER A 114 -8.56 5.80 21.07
C SER A 114 -7.19 6.47 21.33
N THR A 115 -6.18 6.10 20.54
CA THR A 115 -4.85 6.72 20.63
C THR A 115 -4.92 8.18 20.17
N LEU A 116 -5.61 8.48 19.07
CA LEU A 116 -5.78 9.85 18.57
C LEU A 116 -6.38 10.77 19.64
N GLN A 117 -7.44 10.34 20.31
CA GLN A 117 -8.12 11.10 21.36
C GLN A 117 -7.23 11.40 22.58
N THR A 118 -6.21 10.58 22.83
CA THR A 118 -5.29 10.75 23.98
C THR A 118 -4.00 11.47 23.64
N MET A 119 -3.75 11.76 22.36
CA MET A 119 -2.56 12.47 21.90
C MET A 119 -2.66 13.98 22.16
N THR A 120 -2.32 14.36 23.38
CA THR A 120 -2.31 15.76 23.86
C THR A 120 -0.92 16.42 23.78
N TYR A 121 0.07 15.75 23.21
CA TYR A 121 1.45 16.24 23.15
C TYR A 121 1.78 16.79 21.76
N SER A 122 2.71 17.75 21.72
CA SER A 122 3.22 18.27 20.46
C SER A 122 4.30 17.35 19.87
N LYS A 123 4.13 16.90 18.64
CA LYS A 123 5.11 16.08 17.94
C LYS A 123 4.96 16.15 16.43
N ASN A 124 6.09 16.22 15.75
CA ASN A 124 6.19 15.95 14.32
C ASN A 124 6.72 14.53 14.09
N TYR A 125 5.96 13.72 13.36
CA TYR A 125 6.36 12.40 12.91
C TYR A 125 7.02 12.49 11.53
N LYS A 126 8.11 11.74 11.31
CA LYS A 126 8.60 11.56 9.94
C LYS A 126 7.55 10.86 9.08
N LYS A 127 6.83 9.90 9.66
CA LYS A 127 5.74 9.21 8.98
C LYS A 127 4.70 8.69 9.96
N LEU A 128 3.43 8.95 9.68
CA LEU A 128 2.32 8.50 10.52
C LEU A 128 1.40 7.61 9.69
N HIS A 129 1.08 6.42 10.21
CA HIS A 129 0.18 5.48 9.57
C HIS A 129 -1.24 5.66 10.12
N VAL A 130 -2.23 5.62 9.26
CA VAL A 130 -3.67 5.64 9.57
C VAL A 130 -4.40 4.63 8.69
N THR A 131 -5.61 4.23 9.07
CA THR A 131 -6.48 3.39 8.25
C THR A 131 -7.65 4.17 7.69
N ASP A 132 -8.24 3.69 6.61
CA ASP A 132 -9.55 4.15 6.11
C ASP A 132 -10.64 4.08 7.20
N LYS A 133 -10.60 3.06 8.06
CA LYS A 133 -11.49 2.92 9.24
C LYS A 133 -11.34 4.07 10.23
N LEU A 134 -10.13 4.59 10.49
CA LEU A 134 -9.96 5.75 11.37
C LEU A 134 -10.75 6.96 10.87
N PHE A 135 -10.79 7.18 9.54
CA PHE A 135 -11.56 8.29 8.98
C PHE A 135 -13.06 8.13 9.23
N GLU A 136 -13.58 6.91 9.12
CA GLU A 136 -14.98 6.60 9.46
C GLU A 136 -15.26 6.78 10.95
N ASP A 137 -14.36 6.31 11.82
CA ASP A 137 -14.51 6.46 13.28
C ASP A 137 -14.58 7.93 13.69
N ILE A 138 -13.75 8.79 13.07
CA ILE A 138 -13.79 10.24 13.30
C ILE A 138 -15.13 10.81 12.81
N ALA A 139 -15.58 10.45 11.61
CA ALA A 139 -16.86 10.95 11.07
C ALA A 139 -18.06 10.53 11.94
N GLU A 140 -18.12 9.28 12.37
CA GLU A 140 -19.17 8.78 13.27
C GLU A 140 -19.12 9.45 14.62
N TYR A 141 -17.93 9.62 15.20
CA TYR A 141 -17.78 10.35 16.45
C TYR A 141 -18.33 11.77 16.34
N CYS A 142 -17.97 12.51 15.29
CA CYS A 142 -18.45 13.88 15.09
C CYS A 142 -19.97 13.93 14.91
N ILE A 143 -20.55 13.04 14.11
CA ILE A 143 -22.00 12.94 13.93
C ILE A 143 -22.71 12.63 15.25
N SER A 144 -22.19 11.69 16.05
CA SER A 144 -22.78 11.32 17.34
C SER A 144 -22.80 12.45 18.36
N LYS A 145 -21.97 13.48 18.17
CA LYS A 145 -21.82 14.63 19.06
C LYS A 145 -22.54 15.88 18.57
N SER A 146 -23.20 15.82 17.42
CA SER A 146 -23.72 17.00 16.73
C SER A 146 -25.17 16.80 16.26
N LYS A 147 -25.93 17.89 16.20
CA LYS A 147 -27.33 17.87 15.75
C LYS A 147 -27.51 18.24 14.29
N ASN A 148 -26.53 18.93 13.72
CA ASN A 148 -26.53 19.44 12.35
C ASN A 148 -25.10 19.40 11.77
N LYS A 149 -25.00 19.72 10.48
CA LYS A 149 -23.76 19.67 9.71
C LYS A 149 -22.72 20.66 10.23
N GLU A 150 -23.16 21.86 10.62
CA GLU A 150 -22.30 22.93 11.11
C GLU A 150 -21.65 22.55 12.44
N GLU A 151 -22.43 22.05 13.40
CA GLU A 151 -21.94 21.51 14.67
C GLU A 151 -20.99 20.33 14.44
N CYS A 152 -21.29 19.45 13.48
CA CYS A 152 -20.44 18.31 13.13
C CYS A 152 -19.05 18.75 12.66
N PHE A 153 -18.98 19.81 11.84
CA PHE A 153 -17.71 20.35 11.36
C PHE A 153 -16.95 21.11 12.45
N GLN A 154 -17.64 21.73 13.41
CA GLN A 154 -17.00 22.27 14.61
C GLN A 154 -16.38 21.15 15.47
N GLU A 155 -17.12 20.05 15.69
CA GLU A 155 -16.60 18.90 16.43
C GLU A 155 -15.44 18.22 15.70
N LEU A 156 -15.50 18.13 14.37
CA LEU A 156 -14.39 17.64 13.56
C LEU A 156 -13.13 18.48 13.77
N ASP A 157 -13.28 19.80 13.77
CA ASP A 157 -12.17 20.72 14.00
C ASP A 157 -11.58 20.52 15.41
N ASN A 158 -12.43 20.33 16.42
CA ASN A 158 -11.99 20.07 17.79
C ASN A 158 -11.37 18.68 17.99
N THR A 159 -11.78 17.68 17.19
CA THR A 159 -11.32 16.30 17.32
C THR A 159 -9.91 16.11 16.75
N ILE A 160 -9.60 16.79 15.63
CA ILE A 160 -8.31 16.68 14.96
C ILE A 160 -7.43 17.85 15.42
N PHE A 161 -6.48 17.58 16.32
CA PHE A 161 -5.60 18.61 16.85
C PHE A 161 -4.37 18.85 15.95
N PRO A 162 -3.94 20.11 15.77
CA PRO A 162 -2.72 20.46 15.04
C PRO A 162 -1.44 20.27 15.87
N VAL A 163 -1.56 19.79 17.12
CA VAL A 163 -0.39 19.49 17.97
C VAL A 163 0.42 18.32 17.40
N ILE A 164 -0.20 17.48 16.58
CA ILE A 164 0.44 16.43 15.82
C ILE A 164 0.64 16.90 14.38
N SER A 165 1.82 16.64 13.84
CA SER A 165 2.10 16.81 12.41
C SER A 165 2.88 15.62 11.87
N CYS A 166 2.90 15.45 10.54
CA CYS A 166 3.77 14.46 9.92
C CYS A 166 4.27 14.87 8.53
N ASP A 167 5.51 14.48 8.18
CA ASP A 167 6.04 14.72 6.83
C ASP A 167 5.35 13.83 5.78
N THR A 168 5.16 12.54 6.11
CA THR A 168 4.44 11.57 5.28
C THR A 168 3.23 11.00 6.02
N LEU A 169 2.03 11.13 5.44
CA LEU A 169 0.85 10.41 5.92
C LEU A 169 0.70 9.11 5.12
N SER A 170 0.73 7.98 5.83
CA SER A 170 0.58 6.66 5.24
C SER A 170 -0.81 6.10 5.49
N ILE A 171 -1.63 6.03 4.46
CA ILE A 171 -3.03 5.62 4.55
C ILE A 171 -3.14 4.15 4.13
N TRP A 172 -3.67 3.33 5.03
CA TRP A 172 -3.93 1.91 4.83
C TRP A 172 -5.37 1.74 4.36
N ILE A 173 -5.57 1.29 3.12
CA ILE A 173 -6.88 1.14 2.49
C ILE A 173 -7.21 -0.34 2.37
N ASN A 174 -8.31 -0.78 2.98
CA ASN A 174 -8.71 -2.17 2.99
C ASN A 174 -9.70 -2.48 1.84
N GLU A 175 -9.31 -3.40 0.96
CA GLU A 175 -10.04 -3.74 -0.26
C GLU A 175 -11.24 -4.69 -0.06
N THR A 176 -11.43 -5.24 1.15
CA THR A 176 -12.44 -6.29 1.43
C THR A 176 -13.42 -5.94 2.55
N ARG A 177 -13.50 -4.67 2.97
CA ARG A 177 -14.45 -4.27 4.02
C ARG A 177 -15.90 -4.56 3.60
N VAL A 178 -16.74 -5.00 4.52
CA VAL A 178 -18.14 -5.42 4.30
C VAL A 178 -19.09 -4.64 5.21
N PHE A 179 -20.33 -4.44 4.74
CA PHE A 179 -21.38 -3.85 5.56
C PHE A 179 -21.93 -4.86 6.59
N PRO A 180 -22.53 -4.37 7.69
CA PRO A 180 -23.37 -5.19 8.55
C PRO A 180 -24.50 -5.86 7.73
N ASP A 181 -24.91 -7.07 8.14
CA ASP A 181 -25.84 -7.95 7.41
C ASP A 181 -27.08 -7.21 6.86
N GLY A 182 -27.43 -7.47 5.59
CA GLY A 182 -28.67 -6.99 4.95
C GLY A 182 -28.51 -5.91 3.88
N MET A 183 -27.30 -5.37 3.65
CA MET A 183 -27.03 -4.48 2.51
C MET A 183 -26.48 -5.25 1.30
N GLU A 184 -27.33 -6.08 0.70
CA GLU A 184 -27.03 -6.79 -0.55
C GLU A 184 -26.73 -5.81 -1.70
N GLY A 185 -25.78 -6.16 -2.57
CA GLY A 185 -25.49 -5.41 -3.81
C GLY A 185 -24.33 -4.40 -3.77
N LEU A 186 -23.71 -4.18 -2.61
CA LEU A 186 -22.47 -3.37 -2.47
C LEU A 186 -21.23 -4.26 -2.26
N GLU A 187 -21.28 -5.47 -2.80
CA GLU A 187 -20.22 -6.44 -2.66
C GLU A 187 -18.98 -5.96 -3.45
N TYR A 188 -17.80 -6.10 -2.83
CA TYR A 188 -16.53 -6.13 -3.56
C TYR A 188 -15.94 -4.78 -4.01
N ASP A 189 -16.00 -3.77 -3.16
CA ASP A 189 -15.23 -2.53 -3.35
C ASP A 189 -14.52 -2.09 -2.06
N HIS A 190 -13.40 -1.36 -2.18
CA HIS A 190 -12.93 -0.58 -1.04
C HIS A 190 -13.95 0.53 -0.75
N ARG A 191 -14.02 0.93 0.51
CA ARG A 191 -15.18 1.67 1.02
C ARG A 191 -15.01 3.16 0.92
N HIS A 192 -16.15 3.86 0.91
CA HIS A 192 -16.15 5.32 0.91
C HIS A 192 -15.42 5.83 2.14
N MET A 193 -14.61 6.87 1.93
CA MET A 193 -13.98 7.62 3.00
C MET A 193 -14.63 9.01 3.08
N PRO A 194 -14.77 9.59 4.28
CA PRO A 194 -15.28 10.94 4.46
C PRO A 194 -14.23 11.99 4.05
N ARG A 195 -14.48 12.70 2.96
CA ARG A 195 -13.50 13.63 2.34
C ARG A 195 -13.06 14.74 3.30
N GLU A 196 -13.99 15.36 4.01
CA GLU A 196 -13.70 16.50 4.87
C GLU A 196 -12.82 16.09 6.06
N VAL A 197 -12.97 14.86 6.58
CA VAL A 197 -12.07 14.31 7.60
C VAL A 197 -10.65 14.18 7.07
N ILE A 198 -10.49 13.63 5.85
CA ILE A 198 -9.19 13.53 5.18
C ILE A 198 -8.58 14.93 5.01
N ASP A 199 -9.34 15.89 4.48
CA ASP A 199 -8.84 17.25 4.22
C ASP A 199 -8.47 18.00 5.51
N VAL A 200 -9.19 17.81 6.62
CA VAL A 200 -8.82 18.39 7.92
C VAL A 200 -7.54 17.76 8.46
N ILE A 201 -7.38 16.44 8.37
CA ILE A 201 -6.14 15.75 8.76
C ILE A 201 -4.95 16.28 7.94
N LEU A 202 -5.08 16.32 6.62
CA LEU A 202 -4.01 16.75 5.72
C LEU A 202 -3.55 18.17 6.02
N ARG A 203 -4.49 19.07 6.30
CA ARG A 203 -4.20 20.48 6.66
C ARG A 203 -3.59 20.60 8.06
N LYS A 204 -4.29 20.11 9.09
CA LYS A 204 -3.87 20.30 10.48
C LYS A 204 -2.56 19.59 10.81
N TRP A 205 -2.30 18.45 10.19
CA TRP A 205 -1.06 17.72 10.38
C TRP A 205 0.07 18.17 9.43
N SER A 206 -0.16 19.20 8.61
CA SER A 206 0.83 19.80 7.71
C SER A 206 1.55 18.77 6.81
N VAL A 207 0.76 17.87 6.22
CA VAL A 207 1.27 16.72 5.47
C VAL A 207 1.94 17.16 4.17
N LYS A 208 3.17 16.68 3.90
CA LYS A 208 3.95 17.03 2.70
C LYS A 208 3.87 15.98 1.59
N SER A 209 3.77 14.71 1.97
CA SER A 209 3.76 13.55 1.06
C SER A 209 2.76 12.49 1.53
N ILE A 210 2.24 11.71 0.60
CA ILE A 210 1.25 10.66 0.89
C ILE A 210 1.81 9.30 0.51
N GLN A 211 1.57 8.29 1.34
CA GLN A 211 1.79 6.90 0.99
C GLN A 211 0.49 6.11 1.11
N LEU A 212 -0.06 5.64 0.00
CA LEU A 212 -1.22 4.77 -0.05
C LEU A 212 -0.77 3.31 0.02
N ASN A 213 -1.13 2.59 1.07
CA ASN A 213 -0.93 1.14 1.15
C ASN A 213 -2.25 0.45 0.85
N MET A 214 -2.34 -0.19 -0.31
CA MET A 214 -3.50 -0.99 -0.69
C MET A 214 -3.38 -2.37 -0.05
N ILE A 215 -4.31 -2.73 0.82
CA ILE A 215 -4.25 -3.94 1.65
C ILE A 215 -5.48 -4.79 1.38
N TYR A 216 -5.28 -6.08 1.08
CA TYR A 216 -6.36 -6.99 0.75
C TYR A 216 -7.38 -7.09 1.89
N PHE A 217 -6.93 -7.26 3.14
CA PHE A 217 -7.80 -7.34 4.31
C PHE A 217 -7.06 -6.99 5.61
N THR A 218 -7.80 -6.41 6.56
CA THR A 218 -7.35 -6.07 7.92
C THR A 218 -8.31 -6.63 8.97
N ASN A 219 -8.02 -6.43 10.26
CA ASN A 219 -8.95 -6.75 11.36
C ASN A 219 -10.20 -5.85 11.38
N GLU A 220 -10.21 -4.77 10.61
CA GLU A 220 -11.30 -3.79 10.51
C GLU A 220 -12.19 -4.08 9.30
N GLY A 221 -12.58 -5.35 9.17
CA GLY A 221 -13.37 -5.82 8.03
C GLY A 221 -14.79 -5.24 7.99
N MET A 222 -15.34 -4.78 9.11
CA MET A 222 -16.69 -4.20 9.14
C MET A 222 -16.66 -2.70 8.86
N CYS A 223 -17.59 -2.26 8.01
CA CYS A 223 -17.86 -0.85 7.73
C CYS A 223 -18.66 -0.21 8.85
N SER A 224 -18.31 1.04 9.12
CA SER A 224 -19.15 1.97 9.85
C SER A 224 -20.14 2.61 8.89
N VAL A 225 -21.44 2.46 9.17
CA VAL A 225 -22.53 2.88 8.26
C VAL A 225 -23.30 4.09 8.77
N ASP A 226 -23.13 4.47 10.02
CA ASP A 226 -23.99 5.49 10.62
C ASP A 226 -23.71 6.84 9.99
N TRP A 227 -22.44 7.14 9.72
CA TRP A 227 -22.08 8.37 9.02
C TRP A 227 -22.59 8.44 7.58
N LEU A 228 -22.85 7.29 6.94
CA LEU A 228 -23.42 7.23 5.59
C LEU A 228 -24.90 7.59 5.56
N GLN A 229 -25.59 7.60 6.71
CA GLN A 229 -27.00 8.00 6.78
C GLN A 229 -27.18 9.51 6.66
N TYR A 230 -26.11 10.28 6.87
CA TYR A 230 -26.11 11.73 6.82
C TYR A 230 -25.37 12.23 5.56
N ASP A 231 -25.75 13.40 5.07
CA ASP A 231 -25.11 14.12 3.96
C ASP A 231 -24.06 15.15 4.44
N TYR A 232 -23.59 14.97 5.68
CA TYR A 232 -22.62 15.87 6.29
C TYR A 232 -21.27 15.76 5.61
N PHE A 233 -20.84 14.55 5.27
CA PHE A 233 -19.56 14.28 4.64
C PHE A 233 -19.69 13.86 3.17
N THR A 234 -18.80 14.36 2.33
CA THR A 234 -18.67 13.94 0.93
C THR A 234 -18.00 12.57 0.87
N ARG A 235 -18.67 11.63 0.19
CA ARG A 235 -18.20 10.25 0.03
C ARG A 235 -17.20 10.16 -1.12
N VAL A 236 -15.99 9.66 -0.86
CA VAL A 236 -14.96 9.50 -1.89
C VAL A 236 -14.32 8.12 -1.88
N ARG A 237 -13.90 7.63 -3.05
CA ARG A 237 -13.09 6.42 -3.22
C ARG A 237 -12.05 6.62 -4.31
N LEU A 238 -11.04 5.77 -4.31
CA LEU A 238 -9.99 5.78 -5.32
C LEU A 238 -10.37 5.08 -6.61
N ASN A 239 -11.51 4.40 -6.69
CA ASN A 239 -11.94 3.64 -7.85
C ASN A 239 -13.29 4.14 -8.42
N ASP A 240 -13.85 5.20 -7.83
CA ASP A 240 -15.04 5.87 -8.35
C ASP A 240 -14.79 6.46 -9.75
N PRO A 241 -15.84 6.73 -10.54
CA PRO A 241 -15.68 7.51 -11.76
C PRO A 241 -15.02 8.84 -11.46
N TYR A 242 -13.81 9.05 -12.00
CA TYR A 242 -12.93 10.12 -11.55
C TYR A 242 -13.56 11.51 -11.67
N PHE A 243 -14.41 11.74 -12.69
CA PHE A 243 -15.08 13.02 -12.92
C PHE A 243 -15.98 13.47 -11.76
N LYS A 244 -16.46 12.54 -10.91
CA LYS A 244 -17.25 12.83 -9.71
C LYS A 244 -16.41 13.31 -8.52
N THR A 245 -15.11 13.03 -8.52
CA THR A 245 -14.21 13.36 -7.42
C THR A 245 -13.71 14.80 -7.58
N GLN A 246 -14.08 15.71 -6.68
CA GLN A 246 -13.58 17.09 -6.73
C GLN A 246 -12.10 17.16 -6.30
N LYS A 247 -11.34 18.07 -6.93
CA LYS A 247 -9.95 18.37 -6.55
C LYS A 247 -9.92 19.18 -5.26
N SER A 248 -9.02 18.88 -4.33
CA SER A 248 -8.74 19.79 -3.20
C SER A 248 -8.01 21.01 -3.75
N PRO A 249 -8.60 22.21 -3.77
CA PRO A 249 -7.97 23.37 -4.41
C PRO A 249 -6.73 23.87 -3.66
N ASP A 250 -6.72 23.71 -2.33
CA ASP A 250 -5.72 24.33 -1.45
C ASP A 250 -4.60 23.39 -0.98
N LEU A 251 -4.56 22.16 -1.51
CA LEU A 251 -3.58 21.14 -1.13
C LEU A 251 -2.72 20.78 -2.34
N LYS A 252 -1.40 20.75 -2.15
CA LYS A 252 -0.45 20.21 -3.14
C LYS A 252 0.64 19.42 -2.43
N PHE A 253 0.77 18.15 -2.80
CA PHE A 253 1.73 17.23 -2.21
C PHE A 253 2.96 17.07 -3.09
N THR A 254 4.11 16.93 -2.45
CA THR A 254 5.40 16.70 -3.10
C THR A 254 5.40 15.44 -3.95
N ASN A 255 4.80 14.36 -3.43
CA ASN A 255 4.57 13.11 -4.13
C ASN A 255 3.47 12.28 -3.45
N VAL A 256 2.92 11.34 -4.22
CA VAL A 256 2.09 10.24 -3.73
C VAL A 256 2.74 8.92 -4.10
N ASP A 257 3.11 8.12 -3.11
CA ASP A 257 3.63 6.77 -3.30
C ASP A 257 2.52 5.74 -3.04
N VAL A 258 2.42 4.71 -3.88
CA VAL A 258 1.43 3.64 -3.75
C VAL A 258 2.12 2.30 -3.60
N GLU A 259 1.88 1.63 -2.49
CA GLU A 259 2.37 0.29 -2.20
C GLU A 259 1.25 -0.73 -2.37
N MET A 260 1.45 -1.70 -3.27
CA MET A 260 0.48 -2.76 -3.55
C MET A 260 0.99 -4.15 -3.18
N SER A 261 2.06 -4.24 -2.37
CA SER A 261 2.63 -5.53 -1.93
C SER A 261 1.70 -6.38 -1.05
N ASP A 262 0.60 -5.81 -0.53
CA ASP A 262 -0.48 -6.50 0.18
C ASP A 262 -1.84 -6.40 -0.54
N SER A 263 -1.88 -5.84 -1.75
CA SER A 263 -3.10 -5.67 -2.55
C SER A 263 -3.39 -6.90 -3.39
N ILE A 264 -4.66 -7.31 -3.49
CA ILE A 264 -5.07 -8.33 -4.47
C ILE A 264 -5.93 -7.71 -5.56
N TYR A 265 -6.88 -6.85 -5.19
CA TYR A 265 -7.84 -6.33 -6.14
C TYR A 265 -7.32 -5.12 -6.89
N CYS A 266 -6.70 -4.15 -6.21
CA CYS A 266 -6.16 -2.98 -6.89
C CYS A 266 -5.05 -3.37 -7.87
N VAL A 267 -4.08 -4.18 -7.44
CA VAL A 267 -2.97 -4.63 -8.32
C VAL A 267 -3.45 -5.43 -9.53
N ARG A 268 -4.48 -6.28 -9.37
CA ARG A 268 -5.03 -7.12 -10.44
C ARG A 268 -5.81 -6.29 -11.47
N ASP A 269 -6.59 -5.32 -10.99
CA ASP A 269 -7.55 -4.58 -11.82
C ASP A 269 -6.98 -3.24 -12.34
N LEU A 270 -5.80 -2.81 -11.88
CA LEU A 270 -5.14 -1.61 -12.40
C LEU A 270 -4.88 -1.75 -13.90
N GLY A 271 -5.34 -0.77 -14.68
CA GLY A 271 -5.21 -0.79 -16.14
C GLY A 271 -6.14 -1.79 -16.85
N VAL A 272 -7.15 -2.34 -16.17
CA VAL A 272 -8.10 -3.28 -16.77
C VAL A 272 -9.49 -2.63 -16.87
N ARG A 273 -9.93 -2.25 -18.09
CA ARG A 273 -11.28 -1.67 -18.30
C ARG A 273 -12.41 -2.69 -18.17
N TYR A 274 -12.17 -3.91 -18.65
CA TYR A 274 -13.15 -5.00 -18.68
C TYR A 274 -12.50 -6.24 -18.07
N PRO A 275 -12.60 -6.43 -16.74
CA PRO A 275 -12.01 -7.60 -16.09
C PRO A 275 -12.73 -8.87 -16.56
N LYS A 276 -11.97 -9.95 -16.70
CA LYS A 276 -12.48 -11.28 -17.06
C LYS A 276 -13.44 -11.86 -16.00
N TYR A 277 -13.45 -11.30 -14.79
CA TYR A 277 -14.30 -11.73 -13.67
C TYR A 277 -15.58 -10.88 -13.57
N LYS A 278 -16.67 -11.49 -13.10
CA LYS A 278 -18.08 -10.99 -13.14
C LYS A 278 -18.38 -9.60 -12.54
N SER A 279 -17.41 -8.87 -11.97
CA SER A 279 -17.64 -7.48 -11.52
C SER A 279 -16.37 -6.63 -11.62
N PRO A 280 -16.37 -5.55 -12.44
CA PRO A 280 -15.30 -4.56 -12.43
C PRO A 280 -15.30 -3.74 -11.14
N ARG A 281 -14.15 -3.69 -10.46
CA ARG A 281 -13.95 -2.92 -9.22
C ARG A 281 -13.45 -1.49 -9.47
N GLY A 282 -13.61 -0.94 -10.68
CA GLY A 282 -13.37 0.49 -10.96
C GLY A 282 -11.91 0.98 -10.91
N TYR A 283 -10.92 0.14 -10.58
CA TYR A 283 -9.50 0.55 -10.44
C TYR A 283 -8.83 1.07 -11.72
N ALA A 284 -9.51 1.01 -12.88
CA ALA A 284 -9.10 1.77 -14.05
C ALA A 284 -8.99 3.28 -13.78
N ASN A 285 -9.80 3.83 -12.86
CA ASN A 285 -9.82 5.25 -12.49
C ASN A 285 -8.84 5.63 -11.37
N PHE A 286 -7.97 4.72 -10.95
CA PHE A 286 -7.18 4.85 -9.73
C PHE A 286 -6.24 6.06 -9.72
N ILE A 287 -5.43 6.23 -10.77
CA ILE A 287 -4.47 7.34 -10.85
C ILE A 287 -5.17 8.71 -10.93
N PRO A 288 -6.21 8.91 -11.78
CA PRO A 288 -6.97 10.16 -11.77
C PRO A 288 -7.59 10.49 -10.40
N ASN A 289 -8.14 9.50 -9.68
CA ASN A 289 -8.69 9.73 -8.35
C ASN A 289 -7.60 10.09 -7.33
N ILE A 290 -6.41 9.47 -7.40
CA ILE A 290 -5.26 9.90 -6.58
C ILE A 290 -4.98 11.38 -6.81
N ARG A 291 -4.91 11.84 -8.06
CA ARG A 291 -4.62 13.25 -8.38
C ARG A 291 -5.70 14.22 -7.92
N ARG A 292 -6.95 13.75 -7.80
CA ARG A 292 -8.07 14.57 -7.34
C ARG A 292 -8.14 14.63 -5.81
N LEU A 293 -7.93 13.52 -5.12
CA LEU A 293 -7.89 13.47 -3.65
C LEU A 293 -6.59 14.06 -3.09
N PHE A 294 -5.47 13.80 -3.76
CA PHE A 294 -4.12 14.20 -3.36
C PHE A 294 -3.42 14.89 -4.53
N PRO A 295 -3.71 16.18 -4.79
CA PRO A 295 -3.10 16.89 -5.92
C PRO A 295 -1.58 16.84 -5.84
N THR A 296 -0.96 16.29 -6.87
CA THR A 296 0.48 16.11 -6.95
C THR A 296 0.94 16.07 -8.41
N ASP A 297 2.21 16.40 -8.61
CA ASP A 297 2.91 16.30 -9.89
C ASP A 297 3.74 15.01 -9.96
N LYS A 298 3.78 14.19 -8.90
CA LYS A 298 4.57 12.96 -8.87
C LYS A 298 3.84 11.81 -8.20
N ILE A 299 3.63 10.72 -8.93
CA ILE A 299 3.04 9.48 -8.44
C ILE A 299 4.01 8.33 -8.65
N SER A 300 4.36 7.60 -7.59
CA SER A 300 5.14 6.36 -7.68
C SER A 300 4.27 5.17 -7.27
N MET A 301 4.39 4.03 -7.95
CA MET A 301 3.60 2.83 -7.64
C MET A 301 4.48 1.58 -7.64
N ASP A 302 4.41 0.76 -6.58
CA ASP A 302 5.08 -0.54 -6.48
C ASP A 302 4.04 -1.67 -6.50
N LEU A 303 3.98 -2.41 -7.61
CA LEU A 303 3.05 -3.51 -7.86
C LEU A 303 3.67 -4.87 -7.51
N SER A 304 4.39 -4.95 -6.38
CA SER A 304 5.09 -6.16 -5.93
C SER A 304 4.24 -7.16 -5.15
N HIS A 305 3.02 -7.44 -5.60
CA HIS A 305 2.23 -8.49 -4.95
C HIS A 305 2.65 -9.89 -5.39
N TRP A 306 3.17 -10.68 -4.45
CA TRP A 306 3.74 -12.01 -4.70
C TRP A 306 2.80 -13.01 -5.37
N CYS A 307 1.48 -12.91 -5.18
CA CYS A 307 0.50 -13.83 -5.79
C CYS A 307 -0.29 -13.22 -6.95
N CYS A 308 -0.02 -11.96 -7.28
CA CYS A 308 -0.67 -11.26 -8.38
C CYS A 308 0.39 -10.75 -9.36
N ILE A 309 1.45 -11.55 -9.54
CA ILE A 309 2.43 -11.36 -10.61
C ILE A 309 1.65 -11.39 -11.92
N ALA A 310 1.87 -10.39 -12.78
CA ALA A 310 1.14 -10.31 -14.02
C ALA A 310 1.53 -11.48 -14.94
N ASN A 311 0.51 -12.20 -15.41
CA ASN A 311 0.63 -13.33 -16.32
C ASN A 311 -0.22 -13.15 -17.58
N ASP A 312 -0.71 -11.92 -17.82
CA ASP A 312 -1.44 -11.56 -19.03
C ASP A 312 -1.22 -10.11 -19.47
N ASP A 313 -1.05 -9.95 -20.79
CA ASP A 313 -1.18 -8.75 -21.62
C ASP A 313 -0.77 -7.42 -20.93
N ILE A 314 0.54 -7.30 -20.68
CA ILE A 314 1.17 -6.11 -20.10
C ILE A 314 0.88 -4.88 -20.97
N GLU A 315 1.00 -5.04 -22.28
CA GLU A 315 0.80 -4.00 -23.29
C GLU A 315 -0.57 -3.34 -23.14
N LYS A 316 -1.64 -4.13 -23.10
CA LYS A 316 -3.00 -3.62 -22.93
C LYS A 316 -3.22 -2.93 -21.59
N LYS A 317 -2.65 -3.46 -20.50
CA LYS A 317 -2.73 -2.81 -19.18
C LYS A 317 -2.07 -1.44 -19.21
N MET A 318 -0.89 -1.35 -19.79
CA MET A 318 -0.11 -0.12 -19.87
C MET A 318 -0.74 0.89 -20.81
N SER A 319 -1.21 0.48 -21.99
CA SER A 319 -1.97 1.32 -22.92
C SER A 319 -3.23 1.88 -22.25
N THR A 320 -3.92 1.09 -21.43
CA THR A 320 -5.07 1.55 -20.66
C THR A 320 -4.69 2.58 -19.62
N ILE A 321 -3.63 2.34 -18.83
CA ILE A 321 -3.12 3.27 -17.83
C ILE A 321 -2.75 4.60 -18.49
N LEU A 322 -1.92 4.56 -19.54
CA LEU A 322 -1.50 5.73 -20.31
C LEU A 322 -2.68 6.53 -20.84
N TYR A 323 -3.66 5.85 -21.46
CA TYR A 323 -4.86 6.51 -21.95
C TYR A 323 -5.58 7.24 -20.81
N VAL A 324 -5.88 6.55 -19.70
CA VAL A 324 -6.69 7.13 -18.61
C VAL A 324 -5.97 8.30 -17.96
N VAL A 325 -4.66 8.20 -17.73
CA VAL A 325 -3.85 9.29 -17.17
C VAL A 325 -3.83 10.50 -18.11
N SER A 326 -3.80 10.27 -19.42
CA SER A 326 -3.76 11.34 -20.43
C SER A 326 -5.10 12.05 -20.66
N MET A 327 -6.24 11.47 -20.23
CA MET A 327 -7.57 12.04 -20.48
C MET A 327 -7.75 13.44 -19.88
N GLU A 328 -7.13 13.71 -18.73
CA GLU A 328 -7.20 15.02 -18.08
C GLU A 328 -6.11 16.01 -18.54
N GLN A 329 -5.31 15.65 -19.57
CA GLN A 329 -4.21 16.47 -20.12
C GLN A 329 -3.32 17.06 -19.00
N PRO A 330 -2.74 16.20 -18.13
CA PRO A 330 -2.01 16.65 -16.96
C PRO A 330 -0.76 17.43 -17.35
N GLN A 331 -0.56 18.60 -16.74
CA GLN A 331 0.68 19.36 -16.88
C GLN A 331 1.71 18.90 -15.84
N ASN A 332 2.97 18.75 -16.26
CA ASN A 332 4.13 18.49 -15.39
C ASN A 332 4.03 17.22 -14.52
N LEU A 333 3.20 16.24 -14.91
CA LEU A 333 2.99 15.02 -14.13
C LEU A 333 4.08 13.97 -14.44
N SER A 334 4.69 13.42 -13.40
CA SER A 334 5.53 12.21 -13.47
C SER A 334 4.80 11.03 -12.83
N VAL A 335 4.70 9.93 -13.54
CA VAL A 335 4.15 8.66 -13.04
C VAL A 335 5.22 7.57 -13.18
N ASP A 336 5.65 7.01 -12.07
CA ASP A 336 6.65 5.94 -11.98
C ASP A 336 5.99 4.65 -11.51
N ILE A 337 6.00 3.58 -12.32
CA ILE A 337 5.37 2.30 -11.99
C ILE A 337 6.42 1.19 -12.01
N LYS A 338 6.56 0.46 -10.90
CA LYS A 338 7.33 -0.80 -10.84
C LYS A 338 6.38 -1.98 -10.99
N PHE A 339 6.60 -2.79 -12.01
CA PHE A 339 5.71 -3.89 -12.40
C PHE A 339 6.47 -5.20 -12.47
N PHE A 340 5.93 -6.25 -11.85
CA PHE A 340 6.57 -7.58 -11.76
C PHE A 340 5.75 -8.58 -12.58
N VAL A 341 6.42 -9.30 -13.48
CA VAL A 341 5.76 -10.11 -14.52
C VAL A 341 6.36 -11.51 -14.63
N GLU A 342 5.60 -12.47 -15.14
CA GLU A 342 6.10 -13.80 -15.50
C GLU A 342 6.93 -13.75 -16.79
N SER A 343 7.99 -14.55 -16.90
CA SER A 343 8.83 -14.64 -18.12
C SER A 343 8.03 -15.04 -19.36
N ALA A 344 7.00 -15.87 -19.20
CA ALA A 344 6.22 -16.41 -20.32
C ALA A 344 5.46 -15.35 -21.13
N ILE A 345 5.15 -14.19 -20.53
CA ILE A 345 4.39 -13.12 -21.22
C ILE A 345 5.27 -12.03 -21.82
N VAL A 346 6.57 -12.17 -21.65
CA VAL A 346 7.56 -11.31 -22.29
C VAL A 346 7.69 -11.70 -23.77
N LYS A 347 7.58 -10.72 -24.68
CA LYS A 347 7.80 -10.96 -26.12
C LYS A 347 9.28 -10.95 -26.49
N LYS A 348 9.84 -12.16 -26.70
CA LYS A 348 11.26 -12.37 -27.02
C LYS A 348 11.67 -11.81 -28.39
N LEU A 349 10.78 -11.84 -29.38
CA LEU A 349 11.01 -11.37 -30.76
C LEU A 349 9.74 -10.67 -31.29
N ASN A 350 9.89 -9.81 -32.31
CA ASN A 350 8.77 -9.36 -33.13
C ASN A 350 8.15 -10.58 -33.86
N GLU A 351 6.85 -10.78 -33.72
CA GLU A 351 6.14 -11.93 -34.31
C GLU A 351 6.11 -11.90 -35.84
N GLU A 352 6.07 -10.71 -36.45
CA GLU A 352 6.01 -10.50 -37.91
C GLU A 352 7.39 -10.59 -38.55
N THR A 353 8.38 -9.89 -38.00
CA THR A 353 9.72 -9.81 -38.60
C THR A 353 10.66 -10.91 -38.11
N LYS A 354 10.28 -11.62 -37.04
CA LYS A 354 11.14 -12.56 -36.28
C LYS A 354 12.47 -11.94 -35.86
N LYS A 355 12.53 -10.61 -35.81
CA LYS A 355 13.68 -9.81 -35.41
C LYS A 355 13.40 -9.12 -34.09
N GLU A 356 14.47 -8.69 -33.44
CA GLU A 356 14.38 -7.97 -32.17
C GLU A 356 14.20 -6.47 -32.45
N GLU A 357 12.94 -6.08 -32.64
CA GLU A 357 12.53 -4.72 -32.97
C GLU A 357 11.64 -4.15 -31.86
N LEU A 358 11.88 -2.89 -31.48
CA LEU A 358 10.93 -2.10 -30.70
C LEU A 358 9.74 -1.80 -31.62
N PHE A 359 8.52 -2.22 -31.26
CA PHE A 359 7.36 -1.67 -31.97
C PHE A 359 7.18 -0.20 -31.61
N GLY A 360 6.58 0.54 -32.54
CA GLY A 360 6.47 1.98 -32.50
C GLY A 360 5.96 2.52 -31.16
N ILE A 361 6.35 3.74 -30.86
CA ILE A 361 5.78 4.57 -29.81
C ILE A 361 5.09 5.74 -30.50
N ALA A 362 3.90 6.16 -30.02
CA ALA A 362 3.11 7.17 -30.74
C ALA A 362 4.01 8.35 -31.06
N PRO A 363 3.90 9.01 -32.23
CA PRO A 363 4.84 10.08 -32.61
C PRO A 363 4.98 11.20 -31.56
N LYS A 364 3.97 11.36 -30.70
CA LYS A 364 3.96 12.29 -29.55
C LYS A 364 4.78 11.85 -28.34
N TYR A 365 5.42 10.69 -28.37
CA TYR A 365 6.09 10.06 -27.24
C TYR A 365 7.52 9.66 -27.62
N ASN A 366 8.49 9.97 -26.75
CA ASN A 366 9.90 9.61 -26.96
C ASN A 366 10.31 8.41 -26.09
N PHE A 367 11.13 7.51 -26.65
CA PHE A 367 11.72 6.36 -25.93
C PHE A 367 13.11 6.69 -25.35
N ARG A 368 13.39 6.26 -24.12
CA ARG A 368 14.76 6.23 -23.55
C ARG A 368 15.10 4.86 -22.97
N LYS A 369 16.32 4.39 -23.24
CA LYS A 369 16.79 3.04 -22.91
C LYS A 369 17.64 3.02 -21.64
N HIS A 370 17.11 2.50 -20.53
CA HIS A 370 17.86 2.27 -19.29
C HIS A 370 17.61 0.85 -18.73
N CYS A 371 18.69 0.11 -18.40
CA CYS A 371 18.60 -1.16 -17.69
C CYS A 371 18.66 -0.92 -16.18
N LEU A 372 17.82 -1.62 -15.40
CA LEU A 372 17.73 -1.49 -13.94
C LEU A 372 17.95 -2.85 -13.27
N GLN A 373 18.66 -2.89 -12.16
CA GLN A 373 18.75 -4.10 -11.34
C GLN A 373 18.08 -3.82 -9.99
N CYS A 374 17.17 -4.70 -9.57
CA CYS A 374 16.53 -4.59 -8.26
C CYS A 374 16.75 -5.88 -7.47
N TYR A 375 17.46 -5.75 -6.35
CA TYR A 375 17.60 -6.81 -5.39
C TYR A 375 16.45 -6.68 -4.38
N LYS A 376 15.41 -7.52 -4.50
CA LYS A 376 14.53 -7.77 -3.36
C LYS A 376 15.35 -8.66 -2.39
N LYS A 377 15.26 -8.37 -1.09
CA LYS A 377 16.20 -8.83 -0.03
C LYS A 377 16.68 -10.28 -0.16
N SER A 378 17.99 -10.52 -0.13
CA SER A 378 18.53 -11.87 0.08
C SER A 378 18.01 -12.46 1.39
N LEU A 379 17.14 -13.47 1.33
CA LEU A 379 16.74 -14.23 2.51
C LEU A 379 17.80 -15.30 2.82
N PRO A 380 18.11 -15.58 4.09
CA PRO A 380 19.14 -16.55 4.48
C PRO A 380 18.74 -18.03 4.28
N PHE A 381 17.62 -18.32 3.62
CA PHE A 381 17.13 -19.67 3.34
C PHE A 381 16.18 -19.67 2.14
N GLU A 382 16.11 -20.79 1.42
CA GLU A 382 15.19 -20.97 0.30
C GLU A 382 13.74 -21.04 0.79
N VAL A 383 12.91 -20.12 0.29
CA VAL A 383 11.46 -20.19 0.51
C VAL A 383 10.81 -20.59 -0.80
N LYS A 384 10.09 -21.72 -0.78
CA LYS A 384 9.52 -22.31 -2.00
C LYS A 384 8.32 -21.54 -2.55
N LEU A 385 7.51 -20.89 -1.70
CA LEU A 385 6.29 -20.16 -2.08
C LEU A 385 5.99 -19.03 -1.09
N GLY A 386 5.24 -18.00 -1.53
CA GLY A 386 4.72 -16.93 -0.66
C GLY A 386 5.44 -15.58 -0.78
N PRO A 387 5.08 -14.59 0.07
CA PRO A 387 5.74 -13.28 0.12
C PRO A 387 7.26 -13.38 0.32
N ASP A 388 7.69 -14.40 1.05
CA ASP A 388 9.09 -14.60 1.40
C ASP A 388 9.89 -15.10 0.20
N ALA A 389 9.34 -16.06 -0.56
CA ALA A 389 9.92 -16.50 -1.83
C ALA A 389 10.13 -15.30 -2.76
N PHE A 390 9.05 -14.55 -3.01
CA PHE A 390 9.09 -13.34 -3.85
C PHE A 390 10.15 -12.33 -3.41
N ASN A 391 10.27 -12.10 -2.11
CA ASN A 391 11.25 -11.16 -1.56
C ASN A 391 12.69 -11.68 -1.63
N SER A 392 12.90 -13.01 -1.66
CA SER A 392 14.21 -13.64 -1.81
C SER A 392 14.71 -13.75 -3.25
N GLU A 393 13.82 -13.64 -4.22
CA GLU A 393 14.19 -13.69 -5.63
C GLU A 393 14.99 -12.45 -6.04
N LYS A 394 15.98 -12.66 -6.91
CA LYS A 394 16.64 -11.57 -7.61
C LYS A 394 15.83 -11.21 -8.86
N TRP A 395 15.52 -9.91 -8.99
CA TRP A 395 14.70 -9.39 -10.08
C TRP A 395 15.54 -8.48 -10.98
N ILE A 396 15.49 -8.74 -12.28
CA ILE A 396 16.14 -7.91 -13.29
C ILE A 396 15.06 -7.04 -13.94
N GLY A 397 15.30 -5.73 -13.94
CA GLY A 397 14.36 -4.72 -14.39
C GLY A 397 14.79 -4.02 -15.67
N ARG A 398 13.83 -3.50 -16.42
CA ARG A 398 14.10 -2.52 -17.50
C ARG A 398 13.09 -1.40 -17.45
N ARG A 399 13.57 -0.18 -17.74
CA ARG A 399 12.73 1.02 -17.77
C ARG A 399 12.25 1.31 -19.18
N PHE A 400 10.96 1.54 -19.30
CA PHE A 400 10.28 2.11 -20.44
C PHE A 400 9.84 3.52 -20.07
N GLN A 401 10.34 4.52 -20.76
CA GLN A 401 9.94 5.90 -20.55
C GLN A 401 9.12 6.39 -21.74
N VAL A 402 8.01 7.06 -21.43
CA VAL A 402 7.10 7.72 -22.37
C VAL A 402 7.03 9.19 -21.94
N GLU A 403 7.44 10.09 -22.81
CA GLU A 403 7.47 11.54 -22.55
C GLU A 403 6.53 12.26 -23.53
N ASP A 404 5.53 12.97 -23.02
CA ASP A 404 4.75 13.96 -23.76
C ASP A 404 5.36 15.34 -23.53
N THR A 405 6.11 15.82 -24.51
CA THR A 405 6.84 17.08 -24.43
C THR A 405 5.92 18.31 -24.39
N PHE A 406 4.69 18.21 -24.91
CA PHE A 406 3.74 19.32 -24.93
C PHE A 406 3.17 19.55 -23.53
N ASN A 407 2.77 18.47 -22.86
CA ASN A 407 2.21 18.53 -21.51
C ASN A 407 3.26 18.39 -20.38
N GLN A 408 4.54 18.23 -20.73
CA GLN A 408 5.63 17.89 -19.81
C GLN A 408 5.28 16.66 -18.94
N PHE A 409 4.55 15.71 -19.51
CA PHE A 409 4.11 14.50 -18.83
C PHE A 409 5.14 13.39 -19.04
N ASN A 410 5.58 12.79 -17.94
CA ASN A 410 6.53 11.69 -17.90
C ASN A 410 5.85 10.44 -17.34
N PHE A 411 5.93 9.34 -18.08
CA PHE A 411 5.50 8.03 -17.63
C PHE A 411 6.67 7.06 -17.70
N ASN A 412 7.10 6.60 -16.54
CA ASN A 412 8.19 5.64 -16.37
C ASN A 412 7.61 4.31 -15.91
N LEU A 413 7.86 3.26 -16.67
CA LEU A 413 7.47 1.90 -16.35
C LEU A 413 8.72 1.03 -16.19
N ASP A 414 8.96 0.56 -14.99
CA ASP A 414 10.02 -0.39 -14.67
C ASP A 414 9.42 -1.80 -14.65
N VAL A 415 9.73 -2.63 -15.65
CA VAL A 415 9.26 -4.02 -15.74
C VAL A 415 10.34 -4.96 -15.21
N TYR A 416 9.98 -5.81 -14.25
CA TYR A 416 10.87 -6.75 -13.58
C TYR A 416 10.44 -8.20 -13.82
N ILE A 417 11.44 -9.05 -14.07
CA ILE A 417 11.32 -10.51 -14.14
C ILE A 417 12.38 -11.18 -13.27
N LYS A 418 12.20 -12.47 -12.94
CA LYS A 418 13.18 -13.19 -12.13
C LYS A 418 14.45 -13.43 -12.94
N GLU A 419 15.59 -13.31 -12.29
CA GLU A 419 16.88 -13.59 -12.92
C GLU A 419 17.01 -15.05 -13.34
N LYS A 420 16.55 -16.00 -12.52
CA LYS A 420 16.62 -17.43 -12.88
C LYS A 420 15.81 -17.76 -14.15
N ASP A 421 14.63 -17.14 -14.30
CA ASP A 421 13.78 -17.33 -15.48
C ASP A 421 14.47 -16.74 -16.74
N LEU A 422 15.36 -15.75 -16.56
CA LEU A 422 16.25 -15.26 -17.62
C LEU A 422 17.34 -16.28 -17.95
N GLU A 423 17.99 -16.89 -16.95
CA GLU A 423 19.06 -17.85 -17.19
C GLU A 423 18.57 -19.15 -17.84
N ASP A 424 17.35 -19.57 -17.51
CA ASP A 424 16.74 -20.81 -18.01
C ASP A 424 16.09 -20.65 -19.40
N GLU A 425 15.54 -19.48 -19.72
CA GLU A 425 14.75 -19.28 -20.94
C GLU A 425 15.29 -18.25 -21.95
N LEU A 426 16.31 -17.46 -21.59
CA LEU A 426 16.84 -16.35 -22.41
C LEU A 426 18.37 -16.46 -22.49
N ASP A 427 18.89 -16.68 -23.71
CA ASP A 427 20.32 -16.77 -23.94
C ASP A 427 21.05 -15.52 -23.40
N LYS A 428 22.11 -15.73 -22.61
CA LYS A 428 22.91 -14.66 -21.99
C LYS A 428 23.49 -13.69 -23.04
N GLU A 429 23.79 -14.17 -24.25
CA GLU A 429 24.21 -13.30 -25.36
C GLU A 429 23.06 -12.44 -25.90
N MET A 430 21.84 -12.97 -25.99
CA MET A 430 20.65 -12.24 -26.45
C MET A 430 20.29 -11.10 -25.49
N LEU A 431 20.43 -11.31 -24.17
CA LEU A 431 20.16 -10.28 -23.17
C LEU A 431 21.16 -9.13 -23.19
N GLN A 432 22.41 -9.39 -23.58
CA GLN A 432 23.42 -8.35 -23.80
C GLN A 432 23.17 -7.59 -25.10
N LYS A 433 22.73 -8.29 -26.16
CA LYS A 433 22.59 -7.75 -27.51
C LYS A 433 21.27 -7.00 -27.73
N TYR A 434 20.17 -7.44 -27.13
CA TYR A 434 18.84 -6.90 -27.37
C TYR A 434 18.06 -6.65 -26.08
N PRO A 435 18.46 -5.59 -25.36
CA PRO A 435 17.91 -5.30 -24.05
C PRO A 435 16.51 -4.66 -24.08
N ASN A 436 15.68 -4.88 -25.12
CA ASN A 436 14.33 -4.32 -25.24
C ASN A 436 13.22 -5.37 -25.40
N SER A 437 13.57 -6.65 -25.41
CA SER A 437 12.68 -7.80 -25.64
C SER A 437 11.63 -8.06 -24.54
N PHE A 438 11.28 -7.09 -23.68
CA PHE A 438 10.35 -7.31 -22.54
C PHE A 438 8.89 -6.89 -22.82
N VAL A 439 8.65 -6.00 -23.78
CA VAL A 439 7.32 -5.49 -24.13
C VAL A 439 7.30 -5.26 -25.64
N GLY A 440 6.30 -5.78 -26.34
CA GLY A 440 6.16 -5.64 -27.79
C GLY A 440 5.61 -4.29 -28.21
N HIS A 441 4.35 -3.99 -27.94
CA HIS A 441 3.65 -2.78 -28.43
C HIS A 441 3.07 -1.88 -27.32
N PHE A 442 3.00 -0.57 -27.57
CA PHE A 442 2.25 0.40 -26.76
C PHE A 442 1.23 1.16 -27.60
N TYR A 443 0.17 0.50 -28.09
CA TYR A 443 -0.93 1.17 -28.82
C TYR A 443 -2.27 0.46 -28.71
N ASN A 444 -3.33 1.22 -29.06
CA ASN A 444 -4.51 0.76 -29.79
C ASN A 444 -4.44 1.30 -31.22
#